data_AF-A0A924B2P2-F1
#
_entry.id   AF-A0A924B2P2-F1
#
_cell.length_a   1.000
_cell.length_b   1.000
_cell.length_c   1.000
_cell.angle_alpha   90.00
_cell.angle_beta   90.00
_cell.angle_gamma   90.00
#
_symmetry.space_group_name_H-M   'P 1'
#
loop_
_entity.id
_entity.type
_entity.pdbx_description
1 polymer ?
#
loop_
_entity_poly.entity_id
_entity_poly.type
_entity_poly.pdbx_seq_one_letter_code
_entity_poly.pdbx_strand_id
1 'polypeptide(L)'
;MGDIQDAEFIDLKDKILTFELWDCHSHPGSLMCDPKNEGYFQSVAEWTIRSGKNLLDSVQMGVTGVRTTSESIGIDTAWAKSFESGLFAGPRIESSGPGLRVTGGHGTAFPKEHKEVHVEWVADGSGWLARACKDSS
;
A
#
# COMPACT_ATOMS: atom_id res chain seq x y z
N MET A 1 30.13 -13.69 -24.01
CA MET A 1 29.37 -12.96 -25.04
C MET A 1 27.95 -13.48 -24.88
N GLY A 2 27.05 -12.72 -24.26
CA GLY A 2 25.71 -13.19 -23.93
C GLY A 2 24.89 -13.39 -25.21
N ASP A 3 24.19 -14.51 -25.30
CA ASP A 3 23.30 -14.82 -26.41
C ASP A 3 22.25 -13.71 -26.57
N ILE A 4 22.18 -13.13 -27.77
CA ILE A 4 21.11 -12.20 -28.14
C ILE A 4 19.87 -13.06 -28.37
N GLN A 5 18.88 -12.96 -27.50
CA GLN A 5 17.58 -13.62 -27.71
C GLN A 5 16.85 -12.96 -28.87
N ASP A 6 16.17 -13.78 -29.68
CA ASP A 6 15.27 -13.31 -30.73
C ASP A 6 14.11 -12.50 -30.12
N ALA A 7 13.68 -11.46 -30.82
CA ALA A 7 12.62 -10.58 -30.33
C ALA A 7 11.24 -11.26 -30.40
N GLU A 8 10.45 -11.13 -29.34
CA GLU A 8 9.04 -11.55 -29.32
C GLU A 8 8.16 -10.49 -29.99
N PHE A 9 7.29 -10.91 -30.91
CA PHE A 9 6.31 -10.04 -31.56
C PHE A 9 4.93 -10.19 -30.89
N ILE A 10 4.40 -9.07 -30.37
CA ILE A 10 3.06 -9.00 -29.76
C ILE A 10 2.19 -8.08 -30.62
N ASP A 11 1.14 -8.62 -31.24
CA ASP A 11 0.18 -7.85 -32.06
C ASP A 11 -0.83 -7.11 -31.18
N LEU A 12 -0.84 -5.78 -31.29
CA LEU A 12 -1.72 -4.87 -30.55
C LEU A 12 -2.57 -3.98 -31.49
N LYS A 13 -2.77 -4.38 -32.75
CA LYS A 13 -3.37 -3.57 -33.83
C LYS A 13 -4.68 -2.85 -33.47
N ASP A 14 -5.51 -3.44 -32.63
CA ASP A 14 -6.82 -2.88 -32.23
C ASP A 14 -6.82 -2.34 -30.78
N LYS A 15 -5.64 -2.04 -30.23
CA LYS A 15 -5.46 -1.50 -28.88
C LYS A 15 -4.74 -0.15 -28.94
N ILE A 16 -5.03 0.70 -27.95
CA ILE A 16 -4.22 1.89 -27.69
C ILE A 16 -3.25 1.53 -26.57
N LEU A 17 -1.97 1.62 -26.84
CA LEU A 17 -0.94 1.48 -25.83
C LEU A 17 -0.85 2.78 -25.03
N THR A 18 -0.87 2.66 -23.71
CA THR A 18 -0.65 3.78 -22.80
C THR A 18 0.63 3.58 -22.02
N PHE A 19 1.07 4.64 -21.35
CA PHE A 19 2.06 4.52 -20.30
C PHE A 19 1.48 3.78 -19.09
N GLU A 20 2.38 3.37 -18.20
CA GLU A 20 2.05 2.74 -16.92
C GLU A 20 1.20 3.66 -16.04
N LEU A 21 0.11 3.13 -15.46
CA LEU A 21 -0.71 3.90 -14.53
C LEU A 21 -0.15 3.80 -13.11
N TRP A 22 -0.26 4.93 -12.39
CA TRP A 22 0.12 5.03 -10.99
C TRP A 22 -1.08 5.42 -10.12
N ASP A 23 -1.26 4.71 -9.01
CA ASP A 23 -2.13 5.16 -7.93
C ASP A 23 -1.28 5.89 -6.88
N CYS A 24 -1.49 7.20 -6.77
CA CYS A 24 -0.71 8.05 -5.89
C CYS A 24 -1.34 8.25 -4.51
N HIS A 25 -2.46 7.58 -4.18
CA HIS A 25 -3.10 7.67 -2.88
C HIS A 25 -3.84 6.37 -2.55
N SER A 26 -3.14 5.40 -1.97
CA SER A 26 -3.71 4.08 -1.68
C SER A 26 -3.57 3.67 -0.21
N HIS A 27 -4.55 2.89 0.25
CA HIS A 27 -4.52 2.20 1.54
C HIS A 27 -4.77 0.71 1.28
N PRO A 28 -3.76 -0.02 0.79
CA PRO A 28 -3.96 -1.37 0.26
C PRO A 28 -4.57 -2.32 1.28
N GLY A 29 -4.29 -2.15 2.58
CA GLY A 29 -4.87 -2.98 3.62
C GLY A 29 -6.30 -2.60 4.03
N SER A 30 -6.79 -1.41 3.68
CA SER A 30 -8.12 -0.93 4.08
C SER A 30 -9.26 -1.55 3.28
N LEU A 31 -10.46 -1.55 3.85
CA LEU A 31 -11.71 -1.90 3.16
C LEU A 31 -12.48 -0.64 2.83
N MET A 32 -12.65 -0.37 1.53
CA MET A 32 -13.57 0.66 1.08
C MET A 32 -14.99 0.11 1.17
N CYS A 33 -15.87 0.80 1.90
CA CYS A 33 -17.23 0.34 2.22
C CYS A 33 -17.28 -0.97 3.04
N ASP A 34 -16.96 -0.86 4.34
CA ASP A 34 -17.02 -1.97 5.31
C ASP A 34 -18.25 -1.84 6.24
N PRO A 35 -19.46 -2.23 5.81
CA PRO A 35 -20.68 -2.08 6.61
C PRO A 35 -20.67 -2.93 7.89
N LYS A 36 -19.89 -4.01 7.88
CA LYS A 36 -19.78 -4.95 9.00
C LYS A 36 -18.66 -4.55 9.98
N ASN A 37 -17.85 -3.55 9.64
CA ASN A 37 -16.66 -3.15 10.39
C ASN A 37 -15.64 -4.30 10.55
N GLU A 38 -15.58 -5.22 9.59
CA GLU A 38 -14.64 -6.36 9.61
C GLU A 38 -13.18 -5.91 9.74
N GLY A 39 -12.81 -4.79 9.11
CA GLY A 39 -11.45 -4.24 9.18
C GLY A 39 -11.00 -3.88 10.60
N TYR A 40 -11.92 -3.53 11.50
CA TYR A 40 -11.57 -3.20 12.89
C TYR A 40 -11.14 -4.41 13.71
N PHE A 41 -11.55 -5.61 13.32
CA PHE A 41 -11.37 -6.83 14.11
C PHE A 41 -10.36 -7.81 13.53
N GLN A 42 -9.76 -7.48 12.40
CA GLN A 42 -8.77 -8.34 11.76
C GLN A 42 -7.43 -8.31 12.46
N SER A 43 -6.78 -9.47 12.40
CA SER A 43 -5.39 -9.63 12.76
C SER A 43 -4.47 -8.93 11.74
N VAL A 44 -3.23 -8.66 12.18
CA VAL A 44 -2.17 -8.15 11.29
C VAL A 44 -1.96 -9.06 10.08
N ALA A 45 -2.05 -10.38 10.26
CA ALA A 45 -1.85 -11.34 9.17
C ALA A 45 -2.96 -11.25 8.11
N GLU A 46 -4.23 -11.18 8.52
CA GLU A 46 -5.37 -11.05 7.61
C GLU A 46 -5.31 -9.72 6.84
N TRP A 47 -4.95 -8.64 7.52
CA TRP A 47 -4.76 -7.32 6.91
C TRP A 47 -3.62 -7.32 5.89
N THR A 48 -2.49 -7.97 6.22
CA THR A 48 -1.34 -8.13 5.32
C THR A 48 -1.70 -8.90 4.07
N ILE A 49 -2.42 -10.03 4.22
CA ILE A 49 -2.88 -10.85 3.10
C ILE A 49 -3.82 -10.05 2.18
N ARG A 50 -4.78 -9.31 2.76
CA ARG A 50 -5.67 -8.46 1.97
C ARG A 50 -4.90 -7.37 1.25
N SER A 51 -3.95 -6.71 1.92
CA SER A 51 -3.09 -5.69 1.31
C SER A 51 -2.42 -6.21 0.04
N GLY A 52 -1.81 -7.40 0.13
CA GLY A 52 -1.20 -8.05 -1.02
C GLY A 52 -2.19 -8.36 -2.13
N LYS A 53 -3.35 -8.92 -1.79
CA LYS A 53 -4.40 -9.19 -2.77
C LYS A 53 -4.82 -7.92 -3.50
N ASN A 54 -5.09 -6.83 -2.79
CA ASN A 54 -5.51 -5.57 -3.39
C ASN A 54 -4.43 -4.98 -4.30
N LEU A 55 -3.16 -5.08 -3.92
CA LEU A 55 -2.03 -4.65 -4.75
C LEU A 55 -1.89 -5.49 -6.02
N LEU A 56 -2.02 -6.82 -5.92
CA LEU A 56 -1.99 -7.74 -7.07
C LEU A 56 -3.17 -7.50 -8.02
N ASP A 57 -4.37 -7.28 -7.48
CA ASP A 57 -5.56 -6.98 -8.26
C ASP A 57 -5.41 -5.64 -9.00
N SER A 58 -4.72 -4.65 -8.43
CA SER A 58 -4.49 -3.34 -9.08
C SER A 58 -3.71 -3.46 -10.40
N VAL A 59 -2.79 -4.43 -10.50
CA VAL A 59 -2.03 -4.70 -11.73
C VAL A 59 -2.93 -5.17 -12.86
N GLN A 60 -3.96 -5.98 -12.54
CA GLN A 60 -4.94 -6.44 -13.52
C GLN A 60 -5.78 -5.27 -14.08
N MET A 61 -5.81 -4.14 -13.38
CA MET A 61 -6.46 -2.90 -13.81
C MET A 61 -5.50 -1.95 -14.54
N GLY A 62 -4.25 -2.34 -14.77
CA GLY A 62 -3.23 -1.53 -15.43
C GLY A 62 -2.44 -0.60 -14.51
N VAL A 63 -2.65 -0.65 -13.20
CA VAL A 63 -1.87 0.10 -12.21
C VAL A 63 -0.59 -0.68 -11.90
N THR A 64 0.55 -0.16 -12.36
CA THR A 64 1.86 -0.83 -12.17
C THR A 64 2.77 -0.09 -11.19
N GLY A 65 2.34 1.08 -10.70
CA GLY A 65 3.00 1.81 -9.61
C GLY A 65 1.99 2.28 -8.56
N VAL A 66 2.36 2.23 -7.29
CA VAL A 66 1.50 2.59 -6.17
C VAL A 66 2.30 3.37 -5.14
N ARG A 67 1.77 4.51 -4.68
CA ARG A 67 2.24 5.21 -3.48
C ARG A 67 1.23 5.01 -2.36
N THR A 68 1.62 4.30 -1.32
CA THR A 68 0.75 4.13 -0.15
C THR A 68 0.66 5.45 0.61
N THR A 69 -0.52 5.76 1.15
CA THR A 69 -0.75 6.97 1.96
C THR A 69 -0.46 6.70 3.43
N SER A 70 -0.99 5.59 3.95
CA SER A 70 -0.66 5.09 5.27
C SER A 70 -0.95 3.61 5.37
N GLU A 71 -0.09 2.87 6.07
CA GLU A 71 -0.26 1.44 6.32
C GLU A 71 0.35 1.03 7.66
N SER A 72 -0.22 -0.03 8.25
CA SER A 72 0.17 -0.45 9.60
C SER A 72 1.46 -1.29 9.58
N ILE A 73 2.34 -1.09 10.57
CA ILE A 73 3.45 -1.99 10.94
C ILE A 73 4.33 -2.39 9.74
N GLY A 74 4.57 -1.47 8.79
CA GLY A 74 5.45 -1.69 7.64
C GLY A 74 4.97 -2.76 6.65
N ILE A 75 3.66 -3.03 6.61
CA ILE A 75 3.04 -3.97 5.65
C ILE A 75 3.32 -3.53 4.20
N ASP A 76 3.21 -2.25 3.91
CA ASP A 76 3.52 -1.68 2.61
C ASP A 76 4.99 -1.89 2.22
N THR A 77 5.92 -1.64 3.15
CA THR A 77 7.35 -1.90 2.96
C THR A 77 7.65 -3.38 2.73
N ALA A 78 6.95 -4.28 3.45
CA ALA A 78 7.11 -5.72 3.27
C ALA A 78 6.64 -6.18 1.89
N TRP A 79 5.51 -5.65 1.40
CA TRP A 79 5.03 -5.92 0.05
C TRP A 79 5.95 -5.31 -1.02
N ALA A 80 6.45 -4.08 -0.81
CA ALA A 80 7.42 -3.44 -1.70
C ALA A 80 8.65 -4.32 -1.93
N LYS A 81 9.27 -4.81 -0.84
CA LYS A 81 10.42 -5.73 -0.90
C LYS A 81 10.07 -7.07 -1.54
N SER A 82 8.85 -7.56 -1.32
CA SER A 82 8.40 -8.84 -1.89
C SER A 82 8.23 -8.75 -3.41
N PHE A 83 7.77 -7.61 -3.93
CA PHE A 83 7.70 -7.36 -5.36
C PHE A 83 9.07 -7.05 -5.97
N GLU A 84 9.90 -6.24 -5.31
CA GLU A 84 11.25 -5.91 -5.78
C GLU A 84 12.17 -7.13 -5.88
N SER A 85 12.07 -8.07 -4.93
CA SER A 85 12.81 -9.34 -4.98
C SER A 85 12.27 -10.36 -5.99
N GLY A 86 11.13 -10.08 -6.62
CA GLY A 86 10.46 -11.01 -7.54
C GLY A 86 9.78 -12.20 -6.85
N LEU A 87 9.63 -12.18 -5.52
CA LEU A 87 8.87 -13.23 -4.79
C LEU A 87 7.42 -13.28 -5.27
N PHE A 88 6.86 -12.12 -5.60
CA PHE A 88 5.57 -11.98 -6.27
C PHE A 88 5.70 -11.01 -7.44
N ALA A 89 4.89 -11.21 -8.49
CA ALA A 89 4.75 -10.23 -9.57
C ALA A 89 3.67 -9.22 -9.19
N GLY A 90 4.06 -7.96 -8.95
CA GLY A 90 3.17 -6.91 -8.46
C GLY A 90 3.60 -5.51 -8.91
N PRO A 91 2.89 -4.46 -8.45
CA PRO A 91 3.24 -3.09 -8.77
C PRO A 91 4.51 -2.67 -8.03
N ARG A 92 5.18 -1.63 -8.53
CA ARG A 92 6.22 -0.92 -7.75
C ARG A 92 5.56 -0.13 -6.64
N ILE A 93 6.12 -0.18 -5.43
CA ILE A 93 5.53 0.46 -4.25
C ILE A 93 6.48 1.50 -3.68
N GLU A 94 5.97 2.72 -3.57
CA GLU A 94 6.54 3.78 -2.74
C GLU A 94 5.79 3.79 -1.40
N SER A 95 6.43 3.27 -0.35
CA SER A 95 5.83 3.10 0.98
C SER A 95 5.90 4.38 1.80
N SER A 96 4.82 4.71 2.50
CA SER A 96 4.77 5.83 3.47
C SER A 96 4.83 5.38 4.93
N GLY A 97 4.57 4.10 5.21
CA GLY A 97 4.47 3.60 6.58
C GLY A 97 3.22 4.14 7.29
N PRO A 98 3.23 4.26 8.63
CA PRO A 98 2.07 4.74 9.39
C PRO A 98 1.79 6.22 9.12
N GLY A 99 0.51 6.57 9.00
CA GLY A 99 0.04 7.95 8.94
C GLY A 99 0.32 8.68 10.25
N LEU A 100 0.55 9.99 10.19
CA LEU A 100 0.81 10.80 11.37
C LEU A 100 -0.31 11.82 11.55
N ARG A 101 -0.88 11.88 12.76
CA ARG A 101 -1.96 12.81 13.08
C ARG A 101 -1.81 13.42 14.47
N VAL A 102 -2.51 14.52 14.70
CA VAL A 102 -2.73 15.07 16.04
C VAL A 102 -3.94 14.41 16.72
N THR A 103 -4.05 14.56 18.03
CA THR A 103 -5.21 14.15 18.82
C THR A 103 -6.48 14.83 18.28
N GLY A 104 -7.48 14.00 17.91
CA GLY A 104 -8.74 14.48 17.32
C GLY A 104 -8.66 14.90 15.84
N GLY A 105 -7.49 14.78 15.20
CA GLY A 105 -7.31 15.09 13.78
C GLY A 105 -7.92 14.05 12.83
N HIS A 106 -7.80 14.28 11.51
CA HIS A 106 -8.19 13.30 10.50
C HIS A 106 -7.43 11.97 10.71
N GLY A 107 -8.08 10.84 10.48
CA GLY A 107 -7.57 9.52 10.87
C GLY A 107 -7.85 9.11 12.32
N THR A 108 -8.56 9.94 13.09
CA THR A 108 -9.05 9.54 14.43
C THR A 108 -10.26 8.63 14.29
N ALA A 109 -10.08 7.35 14.61
CA ALA A 109 -11.16 6.37 14.69
C ALA A 109 -11.80 6.40 16.09
N PHE A 110 -12.54 7.46 16.43
CA PHE A 110 -13.29 7.52 17.69
C PHE A 110 -14.78 7.26 17.44
N PRO A 111 -15.48 6.45 18.28
CA PRO A 111 -14.99 5.72 19.45
C PRO A 111 -14.46 4.30 19.14
N LYS A 112 -14.26 3.94 17.86
CA LYS A 112 -13.89 2.58 17.44
C LYS A 112 -12.42 2.49 17.08
N GLU A 113 -11.65 1.67 17.77
CA GLU A 113 -10.25 1.43 17.43
C GLU A 113 -10.07 0.07 16.75
N HIS A 114 -9.12 -0.01 15.83
CA HIS A 114 -8.67 -1.29 15.31
C HIS A 114 -8.00 -2.10 16.42
N LYS A 115 -8.25 -3.41 16.44
CA LYS A 115 -7.80 -4.28 17.53
C LYS A 115 -6.29 -4.54 17.52
N GLU A 116 -5.71 -4.75 16.34
CA GLU A 116 -4.30 -5.16 16.21
C GLU A 116 -3.51 -4.31 15.19
N VAL A 117 -4.19 -3.66 14.25
CA VAL A 117 -3.58 -2.87 13.17
C VAL A 117 -3.76 -1.39 13.45
N HIS A 118 -2.67 -0.64 13.55
CA HIS A 118 -2.71 0.79 13.81
C HIS A 118 -2.07 1.53 12.63
N VAL A 119 -2.93 1.98 11.73
CA VAL A 119 -2.54 2.69 10.48
C VAL A 119 -2.09 4.14 10.72
N GLU A 120 -2.43 4.72 11.86
CA GLU A 120 -2.17 6.14 12.20
C GLU A 120 -1.53 6.25 13.59
N TRP A 121 -0.49 7.07 13.72
CA TRP A 121 0.19 7.40 14.97
C TRP A 121 -0.15 8.81 15.43
N VAL A 122 -0.33 8.96 16.74
CA VAL A 122 -0.58 10.26 17.37
C VAL A 122 0.75 10.95 17.65
N ALA A 123 0.93 12.15 17.08
CA ALA A 123 2.10 12.99 17.27
C ALA A 123 1.67 14.44 17.53
N ASP A 124 1.49 14.79 18.80
CA ASP A 124 1.00 16.10 19.21
C ASP A 124 2.13 17.14 19.32
N GLY A 125 2.05 18.19 18.50
CA GLY A 125 3.04 19.26 18.45
C GLY A 125 4.22 18.99 17.51
N SER A 126 4.90 20.06 17.10
CA SER A 126 5.91 20.01 16.03
C SER A 126 7.12 19.13 16.35
N GLY A 127 7.55 19.09 17.61
CA GLY A 127 8.67 18.25 18.04
C GLY A 127 8.37 16.75 17.97
N TRP A 128 7.16 16.36 18.35
CA TRP A 128 6.71 14.97 18.26
C TRP A 128 6.50 14.54 16.81
N LEU A 129 5.90 15.40 15.99
CA LEU A 129 5.73 15.12 14.56
C LEU A 129 7.07 14.88 13.86
N ALA A 130 8.06 15.75 14.09
CA ALA A 130 9.39 15.62 13.51
C ALA A 130 10.13 14.35 13.95
N ARG A 131 9.86 13.87 15.17
CA ARG A 131 10.41 12.60 15.65
C ARG A 131 9.70 11.41 15.01
N ALA A 132 8.37 11.43 14.96
CA ALA A 132 7.59 10.36 14.38
C ALA A 132 7.93 10.13 12.90
N CYS A 133 8.15 11.19 12.11
CA CYS A 133 8.60 11.06 10.71
C CYS A 133 9.93 10.31 10.54
N LYS A 134 10.82 10.33 11.55
CA LYS A 134 12.10 9.61 11.52
C LYS A 134 11.97 8.17 11.97
N ASP A 135 11.04 7.93 12.89
CA ASP A 135 10.80 6.61 13.47
C ASP A 135 9.89 5.74 12.56
N SER A 136 9.20 6.36 11.59
CA SER A 136 8.27 5.71 10.65
C SER A 136 8.92 5.26 9.32
N SER A 137 10.16 5.67 9.05
CA SER A 137 10.90 5.45 7.78
C SER A 137 11.96 4.36 7.88
#